data_AF-A0A482XP76-F1
#
_entry.id   AF-A0A482XP76-F1
#
_cell.length_a   1.000
_cell.length_b   1.000
_cell.length_c   1.000
_cell.angle_alpha   90.00
_cell.angle_beta   90.00
_cell.angle_gamma   90.00
#
_symmetry.space_group_name_H-M   'P 1'
#
loop_
_entity.id
_entity.type
_entity.pdbx_description
1 polymer ?
#
loop_
_entity_poly.entity_id
_entity_poly.type
_entity_poly.pdbx_seq_one_letter_code
_entity_poly.pdbx_strand_id
1 'polypeptide(L)'
;MDSDLESLKKRTASSEAELQKLIETFNKLKQRYDNLNNGDDISPELAELALKNSKLKYRLNILNRVSRGGKKGAIEPCPTCKGKGVQIQVHQLAPGMVQQTQCICRDCEGQKERINPKDRCKTCNGQKVIRDRKILEVHVDQGMVDGQKIVFNGEGDQEPGLKPGDIIIVLDELEHSRFKRSGNDLILREKIELVEALCGFQKVIQTLDDRDLLISSLPGTVMKHGEVKTVMGEGMPQYKNPFEKGRLIIQFLVEFPTSLPPNVIPALEECLPKRPEQMIPDNAEECILEDMDPEAESHRRDSRNAYDEDEMGSQQGSRVQCATH
;
A
#
# COMPACT_ATOMS: atom_id res chain seq x y z
N MET A 1 44.38 15.59 -25.13
CA MET A 1 43.89 16.73 -24.33
C MET A 1 42.52 17.18 -24.80
N ASP A 2 42.36 17.67 -26.04
CA ASP A 2 41.03 18.10 -26.52
C ASP A 2 40.03 16.94 -26.72
N SER A 3 40.50 15.77 -27.19
CA SER A 3 39.69 14.55 -27.34
C SER A 3 39.15 14.01 -26.00
N ASP A 4 39.96 14.12 -24.94
CA ASP A 4 39.64 13.57 -23.62
C ASP A 4 38.60 14.44 -22.91
N LEU A 5 38.70 15.76 -23.09
CA LEU A 5 37.74 16.76 -22.59
C LEU A 5 36.37 16.61 -23.27
N GLU A 6 36.34 16.25 -24.55
CA GLU A 6 35.10 16.03 -25.30
C GLU A 6 34.41 14.71 -24.91
N SER A 7 35.19 13.68 -24.56
CA SER A 7 34.66 12.42 -24.01
C SER A 7 34.08 12.60 -22.59
N LEU A 8 34.74 13.43 -21.76
CA LEU A 8 34.26 13.78 -20.42
C LEU A 8 32.98 14.60 -20.49
N LYS A 9 32.90 15.58 -21.40
CA LYS A 9 31.68 16.36 -21.66
C LYS A 9 30.51 15.50 -22.13
N LYS A 10 30.75 14.49 -22.98
CA LYS A 10 29.71 13.53 -23.40
C LYS A 10 29.24 12.63 -22.26
N ARG A 11 30.14 12.19 -21.39
CA ARG A 11 29.80 11.37 -20.21
C ARG A 11 29.00 12.17 -19.18
N THR A 12 29.39 13.40 -18.90
CA THR A 12 28.65 14.30 -18.00
C THR A 12 27.28 14.68 -18.57
N ALA A 13 27.20 14.95 -19.88
CA ALA A 13 25.93 15.23 -20.55
C ALA A 13 24.99 14.01 -20.58
N SER A 14 25.52 12.80 -20.70
CA SER A 14 24.73 11.56 -20.61
C SER A 14 24.16 11.34 -19.21
N SER A 15 24.96 11.56 -18.16
CA SER A 15 24.49 11.47 -16.77
C SER A 15 23.50 12.57 -16.40
N GLU A 16 23.66 13.77 -16.95
CA GLU A 16 22.74 14.89 -16.71
C GLU A 16 21.39 14.65 -17.41
N ALA A 17 21.41 14.10 -18.63
CA ALA A 17 20.19 13.69 -19.35
C ALA A 17 19.44 12.53 -18.66
N GLU A 18 20.15 11.59 -18.04
CA GLU A 18 19.54 10.52 -17.24
C GLU A 18 18.92 11.03 -15.94
N LEU A 19 19.60 11.95 -15.23
CA LEU A 19 19.05 12.63 -14.06
C LEU A 19 17.80 13.45 -14.40
N GLN A 20 17.80 14.11 -15.55
CA GLN A 20 16.67 14.93 -15.99
C GLN A 20 15.46 14.06 -16.36
N LYS A 21 15.69 12.90 -16.99
CA LYS A 21 14.64 11.89 -17.20
C LYS A 21 14.09 11.33 -15.89
N LEU A 22 14.95 11.07 -14.90
CA LEU A 22 14.53 10.61 -13.57
C LEU A 22 13.68 11.67 -12.84
N ILE A 23 14.10 12.94 -12.87
CA ILE A 23 13.34 14.07 -12.29
C ILE A 23 12.00 14.24 -13.01
N GLU A 24 11.96 14.11 -14.33
CA GLU A 24 10.73 14.24 -15.10
C GLU A 24 9.77 13.06 -14.84
N THR A 25 10.30 11.85 -14.65
CA THR A 25 9.53 10.65 -14.28
C THR A 25 8.99 10.78 -12.86
N PHE A 26 9.80 11.29 -11.93
CA PHE A 26 9.39 11.56 -10.55
C PHE A 26 8.29 12.63 -10.47
N ASN A 27 8.42 13.71 -11.25
CA ASN A 27 7.39 14.75 -11.33
C ASN A 27 6.09 14.24 -11.94
N LYS A 28 6.15 13.37 -12.96
CA LYS A 28 4.95 12.72 -13.54
C LYS A 28 4.26 11.79 -12.54
N LEU A 29 5.02 11.04 -11.73
CA LEU A 29 4.47 10.19 -10.66
C LEU A 29 3.84 11.03 -9.55
N LYS A 30 4.50 12.12 -9.13
CA LYS A 30 3.97 13.06 -8.15
C LYS A 30 2.66 13.70 -8.62
N GLN A 31 2.61 14.16 -9.88
CA GLN A 31 1.42 14.76 -10.45
C GLN A 31 0.27 13.74 -10.61
N ARG A 32 0.58 12.48 -10.90
CA ARG A 32 -0.43 11.40 -10.95
C ARG A 32 -0.99 11.06 -9.56
N TYR A 33 -0.16 11.14 -8.52
CA TYR A 33 -0.56 10.99 -7.12
C TYR A 33 -1.44 12.16 -6.65
N ASP A 34 -1.03 13.40 -6.95
CA ASP A 34 -1.80 14.61 -6.61
C ASP A 34 -3.18 14.64 -7.30
N ASN A 35 -3.29 14.09 -8.52
CA ASN A 35 -4.55 14.01 -9.27
C ASN A 35 -5.50 12.91 -8.78
N LEU A 36 -5.01 11.89 -8.06
CA LEU A 36 -5.83 10.81 -7.50
C LEU A 36 -6.46 11.21 -6.15
N ASN A 37 -5.87 12.18 -5.45
CA ASN A 37 -6.29 12.62 -4.12
C ASN A 37 -6.79 14.08 -4.14
N ASN A 38 -7.96 14.31 -4.72
CA ASN A 38 -8.73 15.55 -4.51
C ASN A 38 -9.52 15.54 -3.18
N GLY A 39 -8.90 15.05 -2.11
CA GLY A 39 -9.46 15.01 -0.78
C GLY A 39 -8.37 14.70 0.24
N ASP A 40 -7.98 15.73 0.98
CA ASP A 40 -7.21 15.72 2.22
C ASP A 40 -5.81 15.05 2.22
N ASP A 41 -4.80 15.92 2.10
CA ASP A 41 -3.45 15.88 2.67
C ASP A 41 -2.86 14.50 3.05
N ILE A 42 -2.04 13.92 2.16
CA ILE A 42 -0.99 12.96 2.55
C ILE A 42 0.31 13.28 1.79
N SER A 43 1.31 13.81 2.50
CA SER A 43 2.70 13.92 2.02
C SER A 43 3.37 12.54 2.02
N PRO A 44 4.09 12.15 0.95
CA PRO A 44 4.72 10.84 0.86
C PRO A 44 6.03 10.83 1.65
N GLU A 45 5.99 10.31 2.88
CA GLU A 45 7.21 10.08 3.67
C GLU A 45 7.00 8.92 4.66
N LEU A 46 6.80 7.68 4.18
CA LEU A 46 6.45 6.56 5.07
C LEU A 46 7.04 5.19 4.69
N ALA A 47 8.29 5.14 4.22
CA ALA A 47 9.02 3.86 4.12
C ALA A 47 10.12 3.70 5.19
N GLU A 48 10.60 4.79 5.80
CA GLU A 48 11.77 4.76 6.70
C GLU A 48 11.42 4.71 8.20
N LEU A 49 10.14 4.90 8.56
CA LEU A 49 9.72 5.20 9.94
C LEU A 49 9.45 3.98 10.83
N ALA A 50 9.14 2.82 10.25
CA ALA A 50 8.71 1.63 10.99
C ALA A 50 9.81 1.01 11.88
N LEU A 51 11.07 1.40 11.69
CA LEU A 51 12.21 0.88 12.44
C LEU A 51 12.81 1.88 13.44
N LYS A 52 12.57 3.19 13.27
CA LYS A 52 13.30 4.22 14.03
C LYS A 52 12.57 4.74 15.29
N ASN A 53 11.52 4.09 15.81
CA ASN A 53 10.71 4.58 16.93
C ASN A 53 10.36 6.06 16.75
N SER A 54 9.60 6.32 15.69
CA SER A 54 9.42 7.66 15.16
C SER A 54 8.15 8.29 15.73
N LYS A 55 8.25 9.59 16.04
CA LYS A 55 7.10 10.41 16.43
C LYS A 55 6.52 11.06 15.17
N LEU A 56 5.31 10.67 14.80
CA LEU A 56 4.59 11.26 13.69
C LEU A 56 3.69 12.38 14.21
N LYS A 57 3.73 13.54 13.56
CA LYS A 57 2.81 14.64 13.83
C LYS A 57 1.74 14.65 12.77
N TYR A 58 0.55 14.19 13.12
CA TYR A 58 -0.59 14.19 12.22
C TYR A 58 -1.49 15.40 12.50
N ARG A 59 -1.86 16.14 11.45
CA ARG A 59 -2.71 17.33 11.57
C ARG A 59 -4.12 17.00 11.11
N LEU A 60 -5.09 17.23 11.99
CA LEU A 60 -6.50 16.97 11.74
C LEU A 60 -7.31 18.25 11.85
N ASN A 61 -8.36 18.36 11.03
CA ASN A 61 -9.42 19.33 11.21
C ASN A 61 -10.50 18.68 12.06
N ILE A 62 -10.75 19.20 13.26
CA ILE A 62 -11.78 18.69 14.17
C ILE A 62 -12.79 19.78 14.50
N LEU A 63 -14.05 19.40 14.70
CA LEU A 63 -15.05 20.28 15.29
C LEU A 63 -14.79 20.37 16.79
N ASN A 64 -14.23 21.49 17.24
CA ASN A 64 -14.04 21.77 18.66
C ASN A 64 -15.22 22.55 19.23
N ARG A 65 -15.63 22.15 20.43
CA ARG A 65 -16.70 22.85 21.14
C ARG A 65 -16.20 24.18 21.67
N VAL A 66 -16.97 25.24 21.39
CA VAL A 66 -16.77 26.56 22.00
C VAL A 66 -17.85 26.79 23.04
N SER A 67 -17.51 27.54 24.09
CA SER A 67 -18.46 27.93 25.13
C SER A 67 -19.77 28.45 24.55
N ARG A 68 -20.92 28.05 25.11
CA ARG A 68 -22.27 28.67 25.09
C ARG A 68 -22.88 29.23 23.78
N GLY A 69 -22.14 29.54 22.71
CA GLY A 69 -22.64 30.11 21.45
C GLY A 69 -22.82 31.63 21.48
N GLY A 70 -22.77 32.26 22.66
CA GLY A 70 -23.00 33.70 22.85
C GLY A 70 -22.52 34.19 24.22
N LYS A 71 -22.76 35.46 24.52
CA LYS A 71 -22.41 36.07 25.82
C LYS A 71 -23.10 35.34 26.99
N LYS A 72 -22.54 35.44 28.20
CA LYS A 72 -23.19 34.89 29.41
C LYS A 72 -24.59 35.48 29.56
N GLY A 73 -25.61 34.62 29.66
CA GLY A 73 -27.02 35.04 29.79
C GLY A 73 -27.74 35.34 28.46
N ALA A 74 -27.07 35.27 27.31
CA ALA A 74 -27.68 35.54 26.00
C ALA A 74 -28.44 34.35 25.39
N ILE A 75 -28.46 33.21 26.09
CA ILE A 75 -29.17 32.00 25.68
C ILE A 75 -30.55 32.04 26.31
N GLU A 76 -31.57 32.15 25.48
CA GLU A 76 -32.97 32.17 25.91
C GLU A 76 -33.70 30.94 25.34
N PRO A 77 -34.68 30.36 26.06
CA PRO A 77 -35.51 29.31 25.49
C PRO A 77 -36.25 29.85 24.26
N CYS A 78 -36.36 29.03 23.21
CA CYS A 78 -37.03 29.46 21.98
C CYS A 78 -38.48 29.89 22.28
N PRO A 79 -38.92 31.11 21.90
CA PRO A 79 -40.25 31.61 22.25
C PRO A 79 -41.37 30.81 21.58
N THR A 80 -41.14 30.31 20.37
CA THR A 80 -42.15 29.64 19.55
C THR A 80 -42.43 28.21 20.00
N CYS A 81 -41.39 27.44 20.34
CA CYS A 81 -41.56 26.08 20.86
C CYS A 81 -41.42 25.97 22.39
N LYS A 82 -41.16 27.07 23.09
CA LYS A 82 -40.96 27.15 24.55
C LYS A 82 -39.95 26.10 25.07
N GLY A 83 -38.82 25.95 24.37
CA GLY A 83 -37.78 24.99 24.75
C GLY A 83 -38.04 23.53 24.34
N LYS A 84 -39.13 23.24 23.59
CA LYS A 84 -39.44 21.87 23.15
C LYS A 84 -38.65 21.43 21.91
N GLY A 85 -38.17 22.36 21.08
CA GLY A 85 -37.43 22.08 19.85
C GLY A 85 -38.31 21.62 18.67
N VAL A 86 -39.56 21.23 18.94
CA VAL A 86 -40.55 20.79 17.95
C VAL A 86 -41.85 21.58 18.09
N GLN A 87 -42.59 21.71 16.99
CA GLN A 87 -43.92 22.28 16.91
C GLN A 87 -44.91 21.22 16.41
N ILE A 88 -46.14 21.26 16.89
CA ILE A 88 -47.20 20.33 16.46
C ILE A 88 -48.02 21.03 15.38
N GLN A 89 -47.96 20.53 14.15
CA GLN A 89 -48.80 20.97 13.05
C GLN A 89 -50.03 20.06 12.96
N VAL A 90 -51.22 20.64 13.13
CA VAL A 90 -52.48 19.91 13.04
C VAL A 90 -52.99 19.99 11.60
N HIS A 91 -53.07 18.85 10.93
CA HIS A 91 -53.66 18.71 9.60
C HIS A 91 -55.05 18.07 9.73
N GLN A 92 -56.09 18.71 9.23
CA GLN A 92 -57.43 18.12 9.19
C GLN A 92 -57.55 17.27 7.93
N LEU A 93 -57.70 15.94 8.10
CA LEU A 93 -57.84 15.00 6.98
C LEU A 93 -59.31 14.77 6.62
N ALA A 94 -60.20 14.83 7.61
CA ALA A 94 -61.65 14.70 7.43
C ALA A 94 -62.41 15.36 8.61
N PRO A 95 -63.73 15.61 8.49
CA PRO A 95 -64.54 16.08 9.61
C PRO A 95 -64.42 15.15 10.83
N GLY A 96 -63.92 15.67 11.95
CA GLY A 96 -63.68 14.89 13.18
C GLY A 96 -62.37 14.11 13.22
N MET A 97 -61.57 14.08 12.14
CA MET A 97 -60.28 13.38 12.08
C MET A 97 -59.13 14.35 11.82
N VAL A 98 -58.34 14.60 12.86
CA VAL A 98 -57.16 15.48 12.80
C VAL A 98 -55.89 14.67 13.00
N GLN A 99 -54.90 14.89 12.14
CA GLN A 99 -53.56 14.33 12.27
C GLN A 99 -52.65 15.38 12.89
N GLN A 100 -52.05 15.05 14.04
CA GLN A 100 -51.01 15.87 14.65
C GLN A 100 -49.66 15.40 14.16
N THR A 101 -49.01 16.21 13.32
CA THR A 101 -47.66 15.95 12.83
C THR A 101 -46.67 16.76 13.63
N GLN A 102 -45.66 16.13 14.23
CA GLN A 102 -44.56 16.84 14.87
C GLN A 102 -43.57 17.31 13.79
N CYS A 103 -43.31 18.61 13.76
CA CYS A 103 -42.33 19.23 12.87
C CYS A 103 -41.23 19.89 13.71
N ILE A 104 -40.01 19.93 13.17
CA ILE A 104 -38.92 20.66 13.82
C ILE A 104 -39.29 22.15 13.87
N CYS A 105 -39.07 22.79 15.01
CA CYS A 105 -39.38 24.22 15.19
C CYS A 105 -38.51 25.05 14.24
N ARG A 106 -39.13 25.80 13.32
CA ARG A 106 -38.42 26.61 12.31
C ARG A 106 -37.54 27.71 12.91
N ASP A 107 -37.90 28.23 14.09
CA ASP A 107 -37.19 29.35 14.71
C ASP A 107 -35.95 28.97 15.52
N CYS A 108 -35.82 27.70 15.92
CA CYS A 108 -34.65 27.20 16.66
C CYS A 108 -34.01 25.96 16.04
N GLU A 109 -34.56 25.46 14.93
CA GLU A 109 -34.06 24.31 14.17
C GLU A 109 -33.80 23.08 15.07
N GLY A 110 -34.63 22.89 16.11
CA GLY A 110 -34.48 21.78 17.06
C GLY A 110 -33.53 22.03 18.24
N GLN A 111 -32.78 23.14 18.26
CA GLN A 111 -31.80 23.45 19.31
C GLN A 111 -32.42 23.83 20.67
N LYS A 112 -33.75 24.03 20.74
CA LYS A 112 -34.54 24.41 21.95
C LYS A 112 -34.24 25.80 22.52
N GLU A 113 -33.07 26.33 22.23
CA GLU A 113 -32.57 27.62 22.66
C GLU A 113 -32.40 28.55 21.45
N ARG A 114 -32.48 29.85 21.69
CA ARG A 114 -32.24 30.89 20.68
C ARG A 114 -31.29 31.92 21.27
N ILE A 115 -30.35 32.39 20.44
CA ILE A 115 -29.40 33.44 20.79
C ILE A 115 -29.68 34.64 19.90
N ASN A 116 -29.89 35.81 20.51
CA ASN A 116 -30.09 37.06 19.79
C ASN A 116 -28.90 37.34 18.86
N PRO A 117 -29.11 37.74 17.59
CA PRO A 117 -28.03 37.95 16.62
C PRO A 117 -26.91 38.87 17.12
N LYS A 118 -27.25 39.87 17.94
CA LYS A 118 -26.31 40.84 18.54
C LYS A 118 -25.37 40.23 19.59
N ASP A 119 -25.79 39.13 20.21
CA ASP A 119 -25.08 38.48 21.32
C ASP A 119 -24.47 37.12 20.94
N ARG A 120 -24.58 36.74 19.66
CA ARG A 120 -23.89 35.58 19.10
C ARG A 120 -22.38 35.76 19.23
N CYS A 121 -21.72 34.66 19.55
CA CYS A 121 -20.26 34.60 19.54
C CYS A 121 -19.76 34.89 18.12
N LYS A 122 -18.78 35.77 17.99
CA LYS A 122 -18.18 36.13 16.68
C LYS A 122 -17.44 34.96 16.03
N THR A 123 -16.96 34.01 16.82
CA THR A 123 -16.13 32.89 16.34
C THR A 123 -16.98 31.71 15.88
N CYS A 124 -18.02 31.32 16.64
CA CYS A 124 -18.88 30.19 16.29
C CYS A 124 -20.25 30.59 15.73
N ASN A 125 -20.55 31.89 15.62
CA ASN A 125 -21.81 32.44 15.10
C ASN A 125 -23.09 31.85 15.75
N GLY A 126 -23.00 31.38 17.00
CA GLY A 126 -24.11 30.74 17.70
C GLY A 126 -24.17 29.22 17.58
N GLN A 127 -23.35 28.60 16.73
CA GLN A 127 -23.36 27.14 16.47
C GLN A 127 -22.68 26.32 17.59
N LYS A 128 -22.01 26.97 18.55
CA LYS A 128 -21.34 26.33 19.70
C LYS A 128 -20.19 25.37 19.31
N VAL A 129 -19.83 25.30 18.04
CA VAL A 129 -18.71 24.53 17.48
C VAL A 129 -17.90 25.39 16.53
N ILE A 130 -16.59 25.11 16.40
CA ILE A 130 -15.69 25.71 15.41
C ILE A 130 -14.82 24.63 14.82
N ARG A 131 -14.39 24.80 13.56
CA ARG A 131 -13.33 23.97 13.00
C ARG A 131 -11.99 24.45 13.55
N ASP A 132 -11.25 23.52 14.14
CA ASP A 132 -9.95 23.77 14.71
C ASP A 132 -8.93 22.76 14.16
N ARG A 133 -7.67 23.17 14.08
CA ARG A 133 -6.58 22.34 13.59
C ARG A 133 -5.81 21.79 14.77
N LYS A 134 -5.94 20.49 15.03
CA LYS A 134 -5.24 19.81 16.10
C LYS A 134 -4.09 18.97 15.55
N ILE A 135 -2.95 19.02 16.23
CA ILE A 135 -1.79 18.17 15.94
C ILE A 135 -1.82 17.03 16.95
N LEU A 136 -1.91 15.79 16.47
CA LEU A 136 -1.77 14.58 17.26
C LEU A 136 -0.37 14.02 17.07
N GLU A 137 0.31 13.72 18.16
CA GLU A 137 1.59 13.01 18.14
C GLU A 137 1.31 11.52 18.23
N VAL A 138 1.60 10.80 17.15
CA VAL A 138 1.43 9.36 17.02
C VAL A 138 2.79 8.69 17.20
N HIS A 139 2.85 7.74 18.14
CA HIS A 139 4.02 6.92 18.35
C HIS A 139 3.85 5.62 17.58
N VAL A 140 4.74 5.39 16.61
CA VAL A 140 4.83 4.11 15.90
C VAL A 140 6.01 3.35 16.47
N ASP A 141 5.70 2.33 17.26
CA ASP A 141 6.69 1.46 17.88
C ASP A 141 7.22 0.46 16.85
N GLN A 142 8.47 0.05 17.06
CA GLN A 142 9.08 -1.04 16.29
C GLN A 142 8.22 -2.32 16.36
N GLY A 143 8.05 -2.95 15.20
CA GLY A 143 7.37 -4.23 15.07
C GLY A 143 5.85 -4.14 14.96
N MET A 144 5.26 -2.94 15.00
CA MET A 144 3.84 -2.77 14.67
C MET A 144 3.54 -3.33 13.27
N VAL A 145 2.36 -3.94 13.13
CA VAL A 145 1.94 -4.65 11.91
C VAL A 145 1.04 -3.77 11.06
N ASP A 146 0.98 -4.10 9.77
CA ASP A 146 -0.01 -3.55 8.86
C ASP A 146 -1.44 -3.71 9.40
N GLY A 147 -2.28 -2.69 9.21
CA GLY A 147 -3.66 -2.65 9.70
C GLY A 147 -3.81 -2.46 11.21
N GLN A 148 -2.72 -2.34 11.98
CA GLN A 148 -2.79 -2.11 13.43
C GLN A 148 -3.41 -0.75 13.74
N LYS A 149 -4.30 -0.73 14.74
CA LYS A 149 -5.09 0.46 15.10
C LYS A 149 -4.49 1.17 16.32
N ILE A 150 -4.29 2.48 16.20
CA ILE A 150 -3.92 3.38 17.29
C ILE A 150 -5.13 4.26 17.59
N VAL A 151 -5.67 4.15 18.81
CA VAL A 151 -6.91 4.81 19.20
C VAL A 151 -6.62 6.02 20.10
N PHE A 152 -7.11 7.17 19.69
CA PHE A 152 -7.10 8.42 20.45
C PHE A 152 -8.51 8.69 20.98
N ASN A 153 -8.72 8.38 22.25
CA ASN A 153 -10.04 8.45 22.86
C ASN A 153 -10.48 9.91 23.07
N GLY A 154 -11.71 10.23 22.65
CA GLY A 154 -12.31 11.56 22.83
C GLY A 154 -11.66 12.67 21.99
N GLU A 155 -10.87 12.31 20.99
CA GLU A 155 -10.17 13.24 20.10
C GLU A 155 -10.93 13.53 18.79
N GLY A 156 -12.08 12.90 18.58
CA GLY A 156 -12.93 13.10 17.41
C GLY A 156 -13.75 14.39 17.45
N ASP A 157 -14.63 14.53 16.47
CA ASP A 157 -15.52 15.69 16.37
C ASP A 157 -16.40 15.84 17.62
N GLN A 158 -16.50 17.09 18.08
CA GLN A 158 -17.26 17.45 19.26
C GLN A 158 -18.56 18.15 18.88
N GLU A 159 -19.67 17.64 19.40
CA GLU A 159 -20.99 18.24 19.24
C GLU A 159 -21.55 18.71 20.60
N PRO A 160 -22.28 19.84 20.67
CA PRO A 160 -22.82 20.34 21.92
C PRO A 160 -23.83 19.35 22.55
N GLY A 161 -23.49 18.81 23.72
CA GLY A 161 -24.37 17.91 24.47
C GLY A 161 -24.07 16.42 24.25
N LEU A 162 -23.14 16.09 23.35
CA LEU A 162 -22.62 14.74 23.15
C LEU A 162 -21.18 14.63 23.64
N LYS A 163 -20.75 13.40 23.94
CA LYS A 163 -19.34 13.11 24.20
C LYS A 163 -18.60 13.05 22.86
N PRO A 164 -17.36 13.57 22.77
CA PRO A 164 -16.54 13.43 21.58
C PRO A 164 -16.33 11.97 21.21
N GLY A 165 -16.26 11.68 19.91
CA GLY A 165 -15.88 10.37 19.40
C GLY A 165 -14.38 10.09 19.52
N ASP A 166 -13.96 8.93 19.04
CA ASP A 166 -12.56 8.51 19.03
C ASP A 166 -11.97 8.66 17.63
N ILE A 167 -10.69 8.99 17.56
CA ILE A 167 -9.92 8.94 16.32
C ILE A 167 -9.15 7.63 16.28
N ILE A 168 -9.36 6.85 15.23
CA ILE A 168 -8.68 5.58 15.01
C ILE A 168 -7.74 5.76 13.82
N ILE A 169 -6.44 5.73 14.09
CA ILE A 169 -5.41 5.75 13.05
C ILE A 169 -5.06 4.29 12.74
N VAL A 170 -5.19 3.91 11.48
CA VAL A 170 -4.81 2.58 10.99
C VAL A 170 -3.45 2.71 10.33
N LEU A 171 -2.50 1.86 10.73
CA LEU A 171 -1.20 1.80 10.09
C LEU A 171 -1.31 1.11 8.74
N ASP A 172 -0.65 1.68 7.74
CA ASP A 172 -0.57 1.15 6.38
C ASP A 172 0.91 0.90 6.06
N GLU A 173 1.23 -0.34 5.69
CA GLU A 173 2.59 -0.73 5.34
C GLU A 173 2.91 -0.43 3.88
N LEU A 174 3.88 0.47 3.65
CA LEU A 174 4.33 0.76 2.29
C LEU A 174 5.23 -0.35 1.75
N GLU A 175 5.06 -0.64 0.46
CA GLU A 175 5.92 -1.58 -0.26
C GLU A 175 7.35 -1.03 -0.35
N HIS A 176 8.32 -1.89 -0.01
CA HIS A 176 9.74 -1.57 -0.12
C HIS A 176 10.35 -2.18 -1.39
N SER A 177 11.28 -1.46 -2.04
CA SER A 177 11.86 -1.86 -3.32
C SER A 177 12.63 -3.18 -3.28
N ARG A 178 13.30 -3.47 -2.16
CA ARG A 178 14.14 -4.67 -1.96
C ARG A 178 13.58 -5.72 -1.02
N PHE A 179 12.78 -5.30 -0.05
CA PHE A 179 12.39 -6.16 1.07
C PHE A 179 10.88 -6.34 1.06
N LYS A 180 10.42 -7.55 1.30
CA LYS A 180 9.02 -7.85 1.49
C LYS A 180 8.82 -8.43 2.88
N ARG A 181 7.98 -7.80 3.70
CA ARG A 181 7.65 -8.34 5.01
C ARG A 181 6.73 -9.55 4.89
N SER A 182 6.96 -10.52 5.76
CA SER A 182 6.10 -11.68 5.96
C SER A 182 5.99 -11.93 7.46
N GLY A 183 5.05 -11.23 8.11
CA GLY A 183 4.90 -11.22 9.56
C GLY A 183 6.12 -10.61 10.25
N ASN A 184 6.85 -11.41 11.02
CA ASN A 184 8.10 -10.98 11.67
C ASN A 184 9.34 -11.22 10.79
N ASP A 185 9.18 -11.92 9.68
CA ASP A 185 10.28 -12.25 8.77
C ASP A 185 10.37 -11.23 7.63
N LEU A 186 11.58 -11.06 7.09
CA LEU A 186 11.84 -10.26 5.90
C LEU A 186 12.25 -11.18 4.75
N ILE A 187 11.71 -10.95 3.57
CA ILE A 187 12.04 -11.68 2.35
C ILE A 187 12.83 -10.75 1.43
N LEU A 188 14.01 -11.19 1.01
CA LEU A 188 14.87 -10.51 0.04
C LEU A 188 15.07 -11.43 -1.17
N ARG A 189 14.93 -10.87 -2.38
CA ARG A 189 15.30 -11.55 -3.62
C ARG A 189 16.65 -11.02 -4.08
N GLU A 190 17.69 -11.82 -3.91
CA GLU A 190 19.05 -11.42 -4.24
C GLU A 190 19.47 -12.09 -5.54
N LYS A 191 19.97 -11.27 -6.48
CA LYS A 191 20.46 -11.75 -7.77
C LYS A 191 21.94 -12.08 -7.66
N ILE A 192 22.32 -13.25 -8.17
CA ILE A 192 23.70 -13.71 -8.22
C ILE A 192 24.05 -14.17 -9.63
N GLU A 193 25.29 -13.96 -10.04
CA GLU A 193 25.77 -14.45 -11.33
C GLU A 193 25.99 -15.97 -11.28
N LEU A 194 25.97 -16.62 -12.44
CA LEU A 194 26.26 -18.06 -12.53
C LEU A 194 27.62 -18.43 -11.92
N VAL A 195 28.64 -17.59 -12.08
CA VAL A 195 29.97 -17.83 -11.48
C VAL A 195 29.91 -17.78 -9.96
N GLU A 196 29.16 -16.83 -9.38
CA GLU A 196 28.95 -16.71 -7.93
C GLU A 196 28.19 -17.92 -7.38
N ALA A 197 27.20 -18.41 -8.14
CA ALA A 197 26.40 -19.57 -7.78
C ALA A 197 27.21 -20.88 -7.75
N LEU A 198 28.21 -21.02 -8.63
CA LEU A 198 29.04 -22.23 -8.73
C LEU A 198 30.31 -22.17 -7.87
N CYS A 199 30.98 -21.01 -7.83
CA CYS A 199 32.29 -20.84 -7.21
C CYS A 199 32.23 -20.26 -5.79
N GLY A 200 31.04 -19.89 -5.31
CA GLY A 200 30.86 -19.15 -4.06
C GLY A 200 30.99 -17.65 -4.26
N PHE A 201 30.60 -16.88 -3.24
CA PHE A 201 30.59 -15.43 -3.29
C PHE A 201 30.66 -14.80 -1.90
N GLN A 202 30.93 -13.51 -1.88
CA GLN A 202 30.79 -12.64 -0.71
C GLN A 202 30.06 -11.38 -1.15
N LYS A 203 28.88 -11.13 -0.57
CA LYS A 203 28.04 -9.97 -0.90
C LYS A 203 27.63 -9.26 0.38
N VAL A 204 27.58 -7.92 0.29
CA VAL A 204 27.10 -7.08 1.38
C VAL A 204 25.65 -6.72 1.11
N ILE A 205 24.78 -7.03 2.06
CA ILE A 205 23.39 -6.62 2.05
C ILE A 205 23.24 -5.50 3.08
N GLN A 206 22.83 -4.33 2.61
CA GLN A 206 22.42 -3.24 3.48
C GLN A 206 21.02 -3.54 4.03
N THR A 207 20.91 -3.61 5.35
CA THR A 207 19.65 -3.84 6.07
C THR A 207 18.83 -2.56 6.19
N LEU A 208 17.58 -2.68 6.64
CA LEU A 208 16.69 -1.55 6.87
C LEU A 208 17.13 -0.63 8.03
N ASP A 209 18.04 -1.09 8.90
CA ASP A 209 18.64 -0.30 9.98
C ASP A 209 20.02 0.27 9.60
N ASP A 210 20.30 0.40 8.30
CA ASP A 210 21.52 0.99 7.74
C ASP A 210 22.82 0.25 8.14
N ARG A 211 22.72 -1.03 8.50
CA ARG A 211 23.88 -1.91 8.77
C ARG A 211 24.24 -2.73 7.52
N ASP A 212 25.52 -3.06 7.43
CA ASP A 212 26.04 -3.92 6.37
C ASP A 212 26.16 -5.36 6.89
N LEU A 213 25.39 -6.27 6.29
CA LEU A 213 25.49 -7.71 6.53
C LEU A 213 26.30 -8.37 5.42
N LEU A 214 27.44 -8.95 5.78
CA LEU A 214 28.22 -9.79 4.88
C LEU A 214 27.60 -11.20 4.82
N ILE A 215 27.01 -11.54 3.69
CA ILE A 215 26.62 -12.92 3.37
C ILE A 215 27.71 -13.57 2.52
N SER A 216 28.06 -14.81 2.83
CA SER A 216 29.05 -15.56 2.09
C SER A 216 28.61 -16.99 1.80
N SER A 217 28.97 -17.47 0.63
CA SER A 217 28.87 -18.87 0.24
C SER A 217 30.29 -19.39 0.03
N LEU A 218 30.62 -20.50 0.69
CA LEU A 218 31.96 -21.08 0.63
C LEU A 218 32.23 -21.63 -0.77
N PRO A 219 33.45 -21.47 -1.31
CA PRO A 219 33.83 -22.13 -2.55
C PRO A 219 33.61 -23.65 -2.47
N GLY A 220 33.02 -24.22 -3.52
CA GLY A 220 32.63 -25.63 -3.58
C GLY A 220 31.20 -25.91 -3.09
N THR A 221 30.49 -24.92 -2.56
CA THR A 221 29.04 -25.00 -2.34
C THR A 221 28.28 -24.41 -3.52
N VAL A 222 27.44 -25.22 -4.17
CA VAL A 222 26.63 -24.79 -5.31
C VAL A 222 25.31 -24.23 -4.81
N MET A 223 24.97 -23.03 -5.29
CA MET A 223 23.70 -22.37 -5.02
C MET A 223 22.76 -22.51 -6.20
N LYS A 224 21.57 -23.07 -5.97
CA LYS A 224 20.57 -23.30 -7.03
C LYS A 224 19.74 -22.05 -7.28
N HIS A 225 19.24 -21.91 -8.50
CA HIS A 225 18.22 -20.90 -8.80
C HIS A 225 16.96 -21.14 -7.96
N GLY A 226 16.47 -20.09 -7.31
CA GLY A 226 15.32 -20.14 -6.41
C GLY A 226 15.63 -20.73 -5.03
N GLU A 227 16.88 -21.09 -4.73
CA GLU A 227 17.26 -21.60 -3.41
C GLU A 227 17.05 -20.54 -2.34
N VAL A 228 16.59 -20.98 -1.17
CA VAL A 228 16.27 -20.12 -0.04
C VAL A 228 17.24 -20.39 1.10
N LYS A 229 17.86 -19.32 1.62
CA LYS A 229 18.66 -19.35 2.85
C LYS A 229 18.09 -18.36 3.86
N THR A 230 18.48 -18.54 5.13
CA THR A 230 17.97 -17.70 6.22
C THR A 230 19.10 -17.18 7.09
N VAL A 231 19.05 -15.89 7.44
CA VAL A 231 19.89 -15.28 8.46
C VAL A 231 19.02 -15.03 9.70
N MET A 232 19.37 -15.68 10.81
CA MET A 232 18.61 -15.59 12.05
C MET A 232 18.82 -14.22 12.72
N GLY A 233 17.74 -13.63 13.26
CA GLY A 233 17.82 -12.36 14.00
C GLY A 233 17.92 -11.10 13.15
N GLU A 234 17.80 -11.22 11.82
CA GLU A 234 17.88 -10.09 10.87
C GLU A 234 16.54 -9.80 10.17
N GLY A 235 15.42 -10.28 10.73
CA GLY A 235 14.06 -9.94 10.31
C GLY A 235 13.50 -8.68 11.00
N MET A 236 12.17 -8.55 10.99
CA MET A 236 11.48 -7.48 11.69
C MET A 236 11.48 -7.70 13.22
N PRO A 237 11.57 -6.63 14.03
CA PRO A 237 11.38 -6.71 15.47
C PRO A 237 9.95 -7.13 15.82
N GLN A 238 9.79 -7.86 16.92
CA GLN A 238 8.47 -8.21 17.45
C GLN A 238 7.85 -7.02 18.20
N TYR A 239 6.56 -6.77 17.97
CA TYR A 239 5.84 -5.73 18.70
C TYR A 239 5.89 -5.98 20.22
N LYS A 240 6.22 -4.93 20.99
CA LYS A 240 6.49 -4.94 22.45
C LYS A 240 7.77 -5.64 22.90
N ASN A 241 8.39 -6.47 22.05
CA ASN A 241 9.65 -7.16 22.33
C ASN A 241 10.69 -6.83 21.25
N PRO A 242 11.18 -5.58 21.17
CA PRO A 242 12.04 -5.12 20.06
C PRO A 242 13.41 -5.80 20.01
N PHE A 243 13.84 -6.42 21.11
CA PHE A 243 15.09 -7.18 21.18
C PHE A 243 15.02 -8.52 20.46
N GLU A 244 13.81 -9.05 20.24
CA GLU A 244 13.58 -10.25 19.45
C GLU A 244 13.22 -9.86 18.02
N LYS A 245 14.06 -10.29 17.08
CA LYS A 245 13.83 -10.10 15.64
C LYS A 245 13.51 -11.44 14.99
N GLY A 246 12.71 -11.41 13.93
CA GLY A 246 12.50 -12.57 13.06
C GLY A 246 13.74 -12.91 12.22
N ARG A 247 13.54 -13.64 11.14
CA ARG A 247 14.62 -14.04 10.21
C ARG A 247 14.58 -13.24 8.91
N LEU A 248 15.76 -13.04 8.32
CA LEU A 248 15.90 -12.60 6.93
C LEU A 248 15.97 -13.84 6.04
N ILE A 249 14.97 -14.00 5.18
CA ILE A 249 14.83 -15.07 4.21
C ILE A 249 15.32 -14.54 2.86
N ILE A 250 16.42 -15.10 2.36
CA ILE A 250 17.05 -14.68 1.11
C ILE A 250 16.75 -15.75 0.06
N GLN A 251 16.03 -15.36 -0.99
CA GLN A 251 15.82 -16.16 -2.19
C GLN A 251 16.85 -15.75 -3.23
N PHE A 252 17.67 -16.70 -3.68
CA PHE A 252 18.71 -16.45 -4.67
C PHE A 252 18.20 -16.69 -6.09
N LEU A 253 18.37 -15.68 -6.95
CA LEU A 253 18.03 -15.76 -8.37
C LEU A 253 19.34 -15.78 -9.15
N VAL A 254 19.65 -16.94 -9.74
CA VAL A 254 20.83 -17.10 -10.60
C VAL A 254 20.55 -16.50 -11.96
N GLU A 255 21.37 -15.53 -12.37
CA GLU A 255 21.36 -14.92 -13.70
C GLU A 255 22.38 -15.63 -14.60
N PHE A 256 21.88 -16.20 -15.70
CA PHE A 256 22.71 -16.86 -16.70
C PHE A 256 23.22 -15.84 -17.73
N PRO A 257 24.45 -16.01 -18.25
CA PRO A 257 24.93 -15.19 -19.35
C PRO A 257 24.08 -15.41 -20.60
N THR A 258 23.80 -14.35 -21.35
CA THR A 258 22.97 -14.41 -22.56
C THR A 258 23.59 -15.27 -23.67
N SER A 259 24.92 -15.29 -23.77
CA SER A 259 25.66 -16.10 -24.73
C SER A 259 27.05 -16.43 -24.21
N LEU A 260 27.58 -17.59 -24.57
CA LEU A 260 28.95 -18.01 -24.27
C LEU A 260 29.74 -18.17 -25.56
N PRO A 261 31.01 -17.70 -25.61
CA PRO A 261 31.82 -17.87 -26.80
C PRO A 261 32.26 -19.33 -26.95
N PRO A 262 32.31 -19.88 -28.19
CA PRO A 262 32.46 -21.31 -28.43
C PRO A 262 33.82 -21.88 -27.97
N ASN A 263 34.83 -21.04 -27.83
CA ASN A 263 36.16 -21.41 -27.32
C ASN A 263 36.18 -21.76 -25.83
N VAL A 264 35.19 -21.31 -25.04
CA VAL A 264 35.12 -21.56 -23.59
C VAL A 264 34.35 -22.85 -23.27
N ILE A 265 33.53 -23.33 -24.20
CA ILE A 265 32.67 -24.52 -24.02
C ILE A 265 33.48 -25.77 -23.62
N PRO A 266 34.62 -26.11 -24.27
CA PRO A 266 35.37 -27.32 -23.90
C PRO A 266 35.90 -27.30 -22.46
N ALA A 267 36.35 -26.13 -22.00
CA ALA A 267 36.84 -25.96 -20.63
C ALA A 267 35.70 -26.06 -19.59
N LEU A 268 34.49 -25.62 -19.93
CA LEU A 268 33.31 -25.78 -19.08
C LEU A 268 32.86 -27.24 -19.01
N GLU A 269 32.90 -27.99 -20.12
CA GLU A 269 32.56 -29.41 -20.14
C GLU A 269 33.52 -30.27 -19.31
N GLU A 270 34.79 -29.87 -19.21
CA GLU A 270 35.76 -30.55 -18.34
C GLU A 270 35.48 -30.30 -16.84
N CYS A 271 34.97 -29.12 -16.49
CA CYS A 271 34.68 -28.74 -15.10
C CYS A 271 33.32 -29.25 -14.59
N LEU A 272 32.37 -29.54 -15.47
CA LEU A 272 31.00 -29.89 -15.13
C LEU A 272 30.74 -31.40 -15.27
N PRO A 273 29.64 -31.93 -14.68
CA PRO A 273 29.26 -33.32 -14.88
C PRO A 273 29.17 -33.67 -16.38
N LYS A 274 29.71 -34.83 -16.76
CA LYS A 274 29.72 -35.28 -18.15
C LYS A 274 28.31 -35.29 -18.72
N ARG A 275 28.19 -34.81 -19.96
CA ARG A 275 26.95 -34.88 -20.73
C ARG A 275 26.51 -36.35 -20.83
N PRO A 276 25.27 -36.70 -20.47
CA PRO A 276 24.77 -38.05 -20.67
C PRO A 276 24.69 -38.34 -22.16
N GLU A 277 25.19 -39.51 -22.57
CA GLU A 277 25.03 -39.99 -23.94
C GLU A 277 23.55 -40.34 -24.19
N GLN A 278 22.93 -39.69 -25.16
CA GLN A 278 21.58 -40.02 -25.62
C GLN A 278 21.68 -40.84 -26.90
N MET A 279 21.13 -42.06 -26.87
CA MET A 279 20.91 -42.84 -28.08
C MET A 279 19.72 -42.24 -28.83
N ILE A 280 20.00 -41.53 -29.92
CA ILE A 280 18.97 -40.97 -30.80
C ILE A 280 18.47 -42.10 -31.72
N PRO A 281 17.17 -42.44 -31.70
CA PRO A 281 16.61 -43.45 -32.62
C PRO A 281 16.77 -43.03 -34.09
N ASP A 282 16.95 -44.01 -34.98
CA ASP A 282 17.12 -43.77 -36.43
C ASP A 282 15.91 -43.09 -37.10
N ASN A 283 14.74 -43.16 -36.47
CA ASN A 283 13.50 -42.55 -36.94
C ASN A 283 13.18 -41.19 -36.29
N ALA A 284 14.14 -40.56 -35.62
CA ALA A 284 13.95 -39.24 -35.02
C ALA A 284 13.97 -38.13 -36.08
N GLU A 285 12.96 -37.25 -36.08
CA GLU A 285 12.89 -36.08 -36.96
C GLU A 285 13.66 -34.88 -36.33
N GLU A 286 14.54 -34.25 -37.12
CA GLU A 286 15.26 -33.05 -36.69
C GLU A 286 14.31 -31.84 -36.62
N CYS A 287 14.26 -31.19 -35.46
CA CYS A 287 13.46 -30.00 -35.23
C CYS A 287 14.38 -28.81 -34.90
N ILE A 288 14.09 -27.64 -35.46
CA ILE A 288 14.71 -26.38 -35.07
C ILE A 288 13.92 -25.83 -33.89
N LEU A 289 14.61 -25.47 -32.81
CA LEU A 289 14.00 -24.77 -31.68
C LEU A 289 13.81 -23.30 -32.06
N GLU A 290 12.58 -22.81 -31.94
CA GLU A 290 12.24 -21.39 -32.09
C GLU A 290 11.89 -20.81 -30.72
N ASP A 291 12.21 -19.53 -30.52
CA ASP A 291 11.85 -18.83 -29.30
C ASP A 291 10.33 -18.66 -29.21
N MET A 292 9.76 -19.08 -28.09
CA MET A 292 8.34 -18.94 -27.82
C MET A 292 8.08 -17.57 -27.18
N ASP A 293 7.38 -16.68 -27.87
CA ASP A 293 6.87 -15.42 -27.33
C ASP A 293 5.52 -15.64 -26.62
N PRO A 294 5.47 -15.59 -25.26
CA PRO A 294 4.26 -15.90 -24.50
C PRO A 294 3.10 -14.93 -24.78
N GLU A 295 3.39 -13.67 -25.11
CA GLU A 295 2.37 -12.65 -25.35
C GLU A 295 1.69 -12.87 -26.71
N ALA A 296 2.49 -13.13 -27.75
CA ALA A 296 2.00 -13.49 -29.07
C ALA A 296 1.15 -14.78 -29.05
N GLU A 297 1.48 -15.73 -28.18
CA GLU A 297 0.73 -16.98 -28.06
C GLU A 297 -0.59 -16.82 -27.30
N SER A 298 -0.62 -16.00 -26.24
CA SER A 298 -1.85 -15.67 -25.51
C SER A 298 -2.89 -15.04 -26.44
N HIS A 299 -2.47 -14.08 -27.27
CA HIS A 299 -3.35 -13.45 -28.26
C HIS A 299 -3.90 -14.42 -29.31
N ARG A 300 -3.13 -15.43 -29.71
CA ARG A 300 -3.60 -16.48 -30.63
C ARG A 300 -4.64 -17.40 -29.98
N ARG A 301 -4.54 -17.68 -28.67
CA ARG A 301 -5.53 -18.50 -27.94
C ARG A 301 -6.85 -17.77 -27.78
N ASP A 302 -6.82 -16.49 -27.42
CA ASP A 302 -8.04 -15.68 -27.31
C ASP A 302 -8.74 -15.51 -28.67
N SER A 303 -7.98 -15.42 -29.76
CA SER A 303 -8.54 -15.34 -31.11
C SER A 303 -9.22 -16.64 -31.57
N ARG A 304 -8.83 -17.82 -31.05
CA ARG A 304 -9.50 -19.10 -31.38
C ARG A 304 -10.84 -19.23 -30.68
N ASN A 305 -10.94 -18.77 -29.43
CA ASN A 305 -12.19 -18.83 -28.65
C ASN A 305 -13.31 -17.95 -29.25
N ALA A 306 -12.99 -17.00 -30.13
CA ALA A 306 -13.99 -16.13 -30.75
C ALA A 306 -14.70 -16.77 -31.96
N TYR A 307 -14.21 -17.88 -32.51
CA TYR A 307 -14.79 -18.53 -33.70
C TYR A 307 -15.35 -19.95 -33.42
N ASP A 308 -15.21 -20.47 -32.20
CA ASP A 308 -15.74 -21.79 -31.79
C ASP A 308 -17.13 -21.70 -31.09
N GLU A 309 -17.70 -20.51 -30.90
CA GLU A 309 -19.04 -20.35 -30.30
C GLU A 309 -20.21 -20.56 -31.28
N ASP A 310 -19.95 -20.69 -32.59
CA ASP A 310 -21.01 -20.76 -33.61
C ASP A 310 -21.37 -22.17 -34.12
N GLU A 311 -20.79 -23.25 -33.61
CA GLU A 311 -21.05 -24.62 -34.11
C GLU A 311 -21.39 -25.66 -33.02
N MET A 312 -22.48 -25.48 -32.27
CA MET A 312 -23.16 -26.61 -31.59
C MET A 312 -24.68 -26.37 -31.47
N GLY A 313 -25.37 -26.46 -32.61
CA GLY A 313 -26.81 -26.62 -32.65
C GLY A 313 -27.22 -28.06 -32.30
N SER A 314 -27.95 -28.21 -31.19
CA SER A 314 -28.91 -29.29 -30.90
C SER A 314 -28.41 -30.75 -30.78
N GLN A 315 -28.24 -31.25 -29.55
CA GLN A 315 -28.70 -32.60 -29.23
C GLN A 315 -29.11 -32.79 -27.77
N GLN A 316 -30.32 -33.32 -27.60
CA GLN A 316 -30.99 -33.66 -26.34
C GLN A 316 -30.30 -34.83 -25.62
N GLY A 317 -30.26 -34.72 -24.29
CA GLY A 317 -30.63 -35.83 -23.39
C GLY A 317 -29.50 -36.73 -22.86
N SER A 318 -29.25 -36.63 -21.55
CA SER A 318 -29.56 -37.69 -20.56
C SER A 318 -28.86 -37.37 -19.23
N ARG A 319 -29.64 -37.18 -18.16
CA ARG A 319 -29.14 -37.04 -16.79
C ARG A 319 -28.94 -38.43 -16.19
N VAL A 320 -27.73 -38.74 -15.76
CA VAL A 320 -27.42 -39.93 -14.96
C VAL A 320 -27.24 -39.50 -13.50
N GLN A 321 -28.07 -40.05 -12.60
CA GLN A 321 -27.89 -39.97 -11.15
C GLN A 321 -27.17 -41.25 -10.70
N CYS A 322 -26.09 -41.10 -9.93
CA CYS A 322 -25.47 -42.20 -9.20
C CYS A 322 -25.59 -41.92 -7.69
N ALA A 323 -26.22 -42.84 -6.98
CA ALA A 323 -26.27 -42.87 -5.52
C ALA A 323 -24.98 -43.51 -4.98
N THR A 324 -24.41 -42.93 -3.93
CA THR A 324 -23.34 -43.53 -3.14
C THR A 324 -23.91 -44.19 -1.89
N HIS A 325 -23.53 -45.44 -1.69
CA HIS A 325 -23.56 -46.13 -0.40
C HIS A 325 -22.45 -45.63 0.52
#